data_AF-A0A925XWT5-F1
#
_entry.id   AF-A0A925XWT5-F1
#
_cell.length_a   1.000
_cell.length_b   1.000
_cell.length_c   1.000
_cell.angle_alpha   90.00
_cell.angle_beta   90.00
_cell.angle_gamma   90.00
#
_symmetry.space_group_name_H-M   'P 1'
#
loop_
_entity.id
_entity.type
_entity.pdbx_description
1 polymer ?
#
loop_
_entity_poly.entity_id
_entity_poly.type
_entity_poly.pdbx_seq_one_letter_code
_entity_poly.pdbx_strand_id
1 'polypeptide(L)'
;MNIQVTCQFDCDVPAARHCRHDAGFSATRLRMEETSFEVLAWTGAVAELPEETLQTVFHLQRQLLAAVHLDRQTEFRLLEAVGEVEATIAALTALSNIMHTTSARYQRLVTLLLRISEAQPQANFDTLSMMLDTIVAVQSSLPALLRSLEEIRQDWRL
;
A
#
# COMPACT_ATOMS: atom_id res chain seq x y z
N MET A 1 -0.89 -13.09 50.10
CA MET A 1 -0.45 -14.46 49.78
C MET A 1 0.81 -14.31 48.95
N ASN A 2 1.97 -14.47 49.58
CA ASN A 2 3.29 -14.21 49.01
C ASN A 2 3.81 -15.47 48.31
N ILE A 3 4.34 -15.31 47.10
CA ILE A 3 5.18 -16.34 46.47
C ILE A 3 6.54 -15.70 46.27
N GLN A 4 7.49 -16.02 47.15
CA GLN A 4 8.90 -15.75 46.95
C GLN A 4 9.48 -16.88 46.10
N VAL A 5 10.10 -16.53 44.98
CA VAL A 5 10.99 -17.44 44.25
C VAL A 5 12.41 -16.95 44.52
N THR A 6 13.15 -17.72 45.30
CA THR A 6 14.58 -17.53 45.57
C THR A 6 15.39 -18.20 44.47
N CYS A 7 16.16 -17.43 43.71
CA CYS A 7 17.27 -17.97 42.92
C CYS A 7 18.57 -17.74 43.67
N GLN A 8 19.15 -18.84 44.14
CA GLN A 8 20.45 -18.91 44.79
C GLN A 8 21.52 -19.03 43.70
N PHE A 9 22.34 -17.99 43.54
CA PHE A 9 23.57 -18.06 42.75
C PHE A 9 24.76 -17.93 43.69
N ASP A 10 25.52 -19.02 43.80
CA ASP A 10 26.87 -19.05 44.35
C ASP A 10 27.75 -18.06 43.55
N CYS A 11 28.32 -17.08 44.26
CA CYS A 11 29.37 -16.21 43.74
C CYS A 11 30.54 -16.32 44.72
N ASP A 12 31.47 -17.21 44.42
CA ASP A 12 32.73 -17.33 45.13
C ASP A 12 33.79 -16.45 44.43
N VAL A 13 34.45 -15.63 45.24
CA VAL A 13 35.74 -14.93 45.03
C VAL A 13 35.72 -13.53 44.35
N PRO A 14 36.53 -12.56 44.86
CA PRO A 14 36.19 -11.14 44.87
C PRO A 14 37.12 -10.23 44.05
N ALA A 15 36.75 -8.94 44.07
CA ALA A 15 37.56 -7.74 43.82
C ALA A 15 37.56 -7.12 42.41
N ALA A 16 36.59 -6.21 42.24
CA ALA A 16 36.75 -4.84 41.73
C ALA A 16 37.01 -4.65 40.21
N ARG A 17 35.95 -4.26 39.48
CA ARG A 17 35.68 -2.85 39.10
C ARG A 17 34.45 -2.76 38.16
N HIS A 18 33.39 -2.13 38.67
CA HIS A 18 32.41 -1.30 37.95
C HIS A 18 31.81 -1.84 36.62
N CYS A 19 30.79 -2.71 36.72
CA CYS A 19 29.73 -2.81 35.71
C CYS A 19 28.47 -2.11 36.24
N ARG A 20 28.14 -0.94 35.69
CA ARG A 20 26.82 -0.31 35.88
C ARG A 20 25.81 -1.07 35.02
N HIS A 21 24.87 -1.73 35.68
CA HIS A 21 23.65 -2.21 35.04
C HIS A 21 22.63 -1.08 34.92
N ASP A 22 22.10 -0.94 33.71
CA ASP A 22 20.86 -0.25 33.40
C ASP A 22 19.69 -0.77 34.24
N ALA A 23 18.93 0.14 34.84
CA ALA A 23 17.49 -0.01 35.04
C ALA A 23 16.95 1.31 35.61
N GLY A 24 16.24 2.11 34.79
CA GLY A 24 15.56 3.29 35.30
C GLY A 24 15.15 4.31 34.24
N PHE A 25 14.42 3.91 33.20
CA PHE A 25 13.60 4.86 32.45
C PHE A 25 12.13 4.67 32.83
N SER A 26 11.64 5.57 33.68
CA SER A 26 10.22 5.82 33.85
C SER A 26 9.69 6.48 32.58
N ALA A 27 8.80 5.82 31.84
CA ALA A 27 8.01 6.47 30.80
C ALA A 27 6.55 6.44 31.21
N THR A 28 6.13 7.60 31.70
CA THR A 28 4.76 8.03 31.95
C THR A 28 3.82 7.60 30.84
N ARG A 29 2.75 6.90 31.26
CA ARG A 29 1.55 6.57 30.50
C ARG A 29 1.00 7.82 29.80
N LEU A 30 1.23 7.94 28.49
CA LEU A 30 0.43 8.79 27.61
C LEU A 30 -0.56 7.90 26.86
N ARG A 31 -1.82 8.05 27.25
CA ARG A 31 -3.00 7.60 26.52
C ARG A 31 -3.15 8.56 25.34
N MET A 32 -2.80 8.12 24.15
CA MET A 32 -3.18 8.76 22.89
C MET A 32 -3.73 7.69 21.97
N GLU A 33 -4.98 7.88 21.60
CA GLU A 33 -5.80 7.01 20.78
C GLU A 33 -5.28 6.99 19.32
N GLU A 34 -4.99 5.79 18.82
CA GLU A 34 -5.51 5.31 17.52
C GLU A 34 -5.16 6.08 16.23
N THR A 35 -3.90 6.47 16.00
CA THR A 35 -3.42 6.86 14.64
C THR A 35 -1.97 6.45 14.36
N SER A 36 -1.58 5.24 14.73
CA SER A 36 -0.25 4.71 14.41
C SER A 36 -0.40 3.32 13.80
N PHE A 37 -0.61 3.30 12.49
CA PHE A 37 -0.40 2.13 11.64
C PHE A 37 1.07 1.69 11.82
N GLU A 38 1.28 0.77 12.76
CA GLU A 38 2.47 -0.01 13.11
C GLU A 38 3.75 0.24 12.31
N VAL A 39 4.38 1.40 12.51
CA VAL A 39 5.77 1.67 12.09
C VAL A 39 6.79 0.79 12.86
N LEU A 40 6.34 -0.07 13.79
CA LEU A 40 7.19 -0.83 14.71
C LEU A 40 7.21 -2.36 14.50
N ALA A 41 6.53 -2.92 13.49
CA ALA A 41 6.57 -4.37 13.20
C ALA A 41 7.67 -4.78 12.19
N TRP A 42 8.53 -3.86 11.77
CA TRP A 42 9.50 -4.09 10.68
C TRP A 42 10.95 -4.32 11.14
N THR A 43 11.22 -4.52 12.43
CA THR A 43 12.60 -4.68 12.96
C THR A 43 13.25 -6.05 12.66
N GLY A 44 12.75 -6.76 11.64
CA GLY A 44 13.30 -8.05 11.18
C GLY A 44 12.48 -8.70 10.09
N ALA A 45 11.78 -7.92 9.25
CA ALA A 45 10.71 -8.43 8.41
C ALA A 45 11.21 -9.44 7.37
N VAL A 46 10.76 -10.68 7.56
CA VAL A 46 10.62 -11.67 6.49
C VAL A 46 9.94 -10.99 5.30
N ALA A 47 10.34 -11.32 4.08
CA ALA A 47 9.78 -10.77 2.85
C ALA A 47 8.36 -11.28 2.55
N GLU A 48 7.48 -11.12 3.54
CA GLU A 48 6.08 -11.48 3.54
C GLU A 48 5.29 -10.23 3.96
N LEU A 49 4.44 -9.74 3.06
CA LEU A 49 3.53 -8.65 3.37
C LEU A 49 2.42 -9.18 4.29
N PRO A 50 1.90 -8.36 5.23
CA PRO A 50 0.71 -8.71 5.98
C PRO A 50 -0.45 -9.07 5.04
N GLU A 51 -1.22 -10.11 5.38
CA GLU A 51 -2.34 -10.61 4.56
C GLU A 51 -3.34 -9.48 4.21
N GLU A 52 -3.63 -8.57 5.14
CA GLU A 52 -4.51 -7.42 4.90
C GLU A 52 -3.96 -6.49 3.80
N THR A 53 -2.65 -6.29 3.76
CA THR A 53 -1.97 -5.51 2.71
C THR A 53 -2.06 -6.22 1.36
N LEU A 54 -1.84 -7.54 1.33
CA LEU A 54 -2.00 -8.34 0.10
C LEU A 54 -3.42 -8.28 -0.44
N GLN A 55 -4.43 -8.43 0.42
CA GLN A 55 -5.83 -8.32 0.04
C GLN A 55 -6.17 -6.94 -0.53
N THR A 56 -5.64 -5.87 0.10
CA THR A 56 -5.78 -4.50 -0.40
C THR A 56 -5.16 -4.34 -1.78
N VAL A 57 -3.92 -4.81 -1.99
CA VAL A 57 -3.24 -4.74 -3.29
C VAL A 57 -4.04 -5.49 -4.35
N PHE A 58 -4.48 -6.71 -4.09
CA PHE A 58 -5.26 -7.49 -5.06
C PHE A 58 -6.63 -6.88 -5.33
N HIS A 59 -7.28 -6.29 -4.32
CA HIS A 59 -8.52 -5.55 -4.51
C HIS A 59 -8.34 -4.37 -5.47
N LEU A 60 -7.31 -3.55 -5.24
CA LEU A 60 -6.99 -2.40 -6.09
C LEU A 60 -6.59 -2.82 -7.50
N GLN A 61 -5.81 -3.89 -7.66
CA GLN A 61 -5.47 -4.44 -8.97
C GLN A 61 -6.72 -4.85 -9.76
N ARG A 62 -7.68 -5.52 -9.12
CA ARG A 62 -8.96 -5.88 -9.76
C ARG A 62 -9.74 -4.63 -10.18
N GLN A 63 -9.83 -3.62 -9.33
CA GLN A 63 -10.55 -2.39 -9.66
C GLN A 63 -9.89 -1.60 -10.79
N LEU A 64 -8.56 -1.50 -10.81
CA LEU A 64 -7.82 -0.89 -11.91
C LEU A 64 -8.04 -1.64 -13.22
N LEU A 65 -8.03 -2.98 -13.20
CA LEU A 65 -8.30 -3.77 -14.39
C LEU A 65 -9.74 -3.59 -14.89
N ALA A 66 -10.72 -3.49 -13.97
CA ALA A 66 -12.10 -3.16 -14.32
C ALA A 66 -12.22 -1.76 -14.94
N ALA A 67 -11.48 -0.76 -14.43
CA ALA A 67 -11.43 0.58 -15.00
C ALA A 67 -10.81 0.58 -16.42
N VAL A 68 -9.72 -0.18 -16.65
CA VAL A 68 -9.14 -0.39 -17.98
C VAL A 68 -10.17 -0.98 -18.95
N HIS A 69 -10.93 -1.98 -18.51
CA HIS A 69 -11.96 -2.60 -19.34
C HIS A 69 -13.08 -1.61 -19.68
N LEU A 70 -13.57 -0.86 -18.68
CA LEU A 70 -14.62 0.13 -18.86
C LEU A 70 -14.19 1.26 -19.80
N ASP A 71 -12.95 1.73 -19.67
CA ASP A 71 -12.35 2.75 -20.55
C ASP A 71 -12.35 2.29 -22.01
N ARG A 72 -11.81 1.10 -22.31
CA ARG A 72 -11.81 0.55 -23.67
C ARG A 72 -13.19 0.30 -24.23
N GLN A 73 -14.11 -0.17 -23.40
CA GLN A 73 -15.49 -0.34 -23.82
C GLN A 73 -16.13 1.01 -24.18
N THR A 74 -15.84 2.05 -23.41
CA THR A 74 -16.37 3.41 -23.63
C THR A 74 -15.79 4.01 -24.91
N GLU A 75 -14.47 3.91 -25.10
CA GLU A 75 -13.78 4.32 -26.33
C GLU A 75 -14.37 3.63 -27.57
N PHE A 76 -14.50 2.30 -27.51
CA PHE A 76 -15.06 1.52 -28.61
C PHE A 76 -16.48 1.97 -28.95
N ARG A 77 -17.37 2.10 -27.95
CA ARG A 77 -18.76 2.52 -28.19
C ARG A 77 -18.86 3.94 -28.71
N LEU A 78 -18.01 4.85 -28.24
CA LEU A 78 -17.96 6.22 -28.73
C LEU A 78 -17.61 6.26 -30.22
N LEU A 79 -16.58 5.50 -30.61
CA LEU A 79 -16.14 5.40 -31.99
C LEU A 79 -17.16 4.67 -32.89
N GLU A 80 -17.82 3.63 -32.39
CA GLU A 80 -18.86 2.92 -33.12
C GLU A 80 -20.10 3.81 -33.37
N ALA A 81 -20.51 4.60 -32.38
CA ALA A 81 -21.72 5.42 -32.47
C ALA A 81 -21.51 6.74 -33.21
N VAL A 82 -20.34 7.39 -33.05
CA VAL A 82 -20.09 8.76 -33.50
C VAL A 82 -18.93 8.84 -34.50
N GLY A 83 -17.95 7.95 -34.39
CA GLY A 83 -16.71 8.00 -35.17
C GLY A 83 -15.69 9.02 -34.65
N GLU A 84 -14.58 9.14 -35.39
CA GLU A 84 -13.54 10.14 -35.13
C GLU A 84 -13.91 11.45 -35.81
N VAL A 85 -14.46 12.38 -35.02
CA VAL A 85 -14.85 13.73 -35.47
C VAL A 85 -14.34 14.76 -34.48
N GLU A 86 -14.33 16.03 -34.87
CA GLU A 86 -13.81 17.11 -34.01
C GLU A 86 -14.47 17.14 -32.63
N ALA A 87 -15.76 16.83 -32.55
CA ALA A 87 -16.49 16.77 -31.29
C ALA A 87 -16.01 15.66 -30.34
N THR A 88 -15.50 14.53 -30.84
CA THR A 88 -15.07 13.38 -29.99
C THR A 88 -13.63 13.50 -29.50
N ILE A 89 -12.82 14.42 -30.05
CA ILE A 89 -11.39 14.57 -29.72
C ILE A 89 -11.15 14.75 -28.22
N ALA A 90 -11.96 15.59 -27.55
CA ALA A 90 -11.79 15.87 -26.13
C ALA A 90 -12.03 14.62 -25.27
N ALA A 91 -13.09 13.86 -25.58
CA ALA A 91 -13.42 12.62 -24.89
C ALA A 91 -12.37 11.53 -25.13
N LEU A 92 -11.92 11.34 -26.37
CA LEU A 92 -10.87 10.37 -26.72
C LEU A 92 -9.53 10.71 -26.03
N THR A 93 -9.20 11.99 -25.92
CA THR A 93 -8.02 12.45 -25.17
C THR A 93 -8.16 12.13 -23.68
N ALA A 94 -9.33 12.37 -23.10
CA ALA A 94 -9.60 12.06 -21.70
C ALA A 94 -9.51 10.54 -21.43
N LEU A 95 -10.12 9.70 -22.27
CA LEU A 95 -10.03 8.23 -22.19
C LEU A 95 -8.56 7.77 -22.29
N SER A 96 -7.79 8.28 -23.26
CA SER A 96 -6.37 7.97 -23.38
C SER A 96 -5.57 8.30 -22.10
N ASN A 97 -5.84 9.45 -21.47
CA ASN A 97 -5.20 9.83 -20.21
C ASN A 97 -5.61 8.93 -19.03
N ILE A 98 -6.89 8.56 -18.94
CA ILE A 98 -7.41 7.65 -17.92
C ILE A 98 -6.76 6.27 -18.09
N MET A 99 -6.71 5.75 -19.31
CA MET A 99 -6.07 4.50 -19.67
C MET A 99 -4.58 4.48 -19.29
N HIS A 100 -3.83 5.52 -19.67
CA HIS A 100 -2.40 5.62 -19.33
C HIS A 100 -2.18 5.61 -17.82
N THR A 101 -2.96 6.42 -17.09
CA THR A 101 -2.86 6.53 -15.62
C THR A 101 -3.22 5.22 -14.93
N THR A 102 -4.31 4.59 -15.35
CA THR A 102 -4.81 3.34 -14.75
C THR A 102 -3.84 2.18 -15.00
N SER A 103 -3.35 2.06 -16.23
CA SER A 103 -2.38 1.02 -16.62
C SER A 103 -1.06 1.17 -15.88
N ALA A 104 -0.53 2.40 -15.78
CA ALA A 104 0.72 2.66 -15.08
C ALA A 104 0.63 2.28 -13.59
N ARG A 105 -0.51 2.56 -12.93
CA ARG A 105 -0.74 2.18 -11.53
C ARG A 105 -0.88 0.69 -11.33
N TYR A 106 -1.61 0.02 -12.22
CA TYR A 106 -1.73 -1.44 -12.19
C TYR A 106 -0.36 -2.10 -12.31
N GLN A 107 0.43 -1.68 -13.30
CA GLN A 107 1.78 -2.18 -13.51
C GLN A 107 2.67 -1.95 -12.30
N ARG A 108 2.62 -0.75 -11.71
CA ARG A 108 3.41 -0.41 -10.52
C ARG A 108 3.08 -1.32 -9.32
N LEU A 109 1.80 -1.58 -9.05
CA LEU A 109 1.40 -2.51 -7.98
C LEU A 109 1.92 -3.93 -8.23
N VAL A 110 1.77 -4.44 -9.46
CA VAL A 110 2.25 -5.79 -9.83
C VAL A 110 3.77 -5.89 -9.69
N THR A 111 4.52 -4.91 -10.22
CA THR A 111 5.98 -4.90 -10.17
C THR A 111 6.50 -4.81 -8.74
N LEU A 112 5.91 -3.95 -7.89
CA LEU A 112 6.34 -3.83 -6.50
C LEU A 112 6.02 -5.10 -5.70
N LEU A 113 4.84 -5.70 -5.92
CA LEU A 113 4.46 -6.94 -5.24
C LEU A 113 5.44 -8.05 -5.57
N LEU A 114 5.77 -8.23 -6.85
CA LEU A 114 6.74 -9.24 -7.28
C LEU A 114 8.12 -9.00 -6.67
N ARG A 115 8.63 -7.76 -6.73
CA ARG A 115 9.94 -7.40 -6.16
C ARG A 115 10.02 -7.66 -4.66
N ILE A 116 8.94 -7.42 -3.92
CA ILE A 116 8.90 -7.71 -2.48
C ILE A 116 8.97 -9.21 -2.25
N SER A 117 8.18 -10.00 -3.00
CA SER A 117 8.18 -11.46 -2.88
C SER A 117 9.53 -12.10 -3.25
N GLU A 118 10.24 -11.54 -4.22
CA GLU A 118 11.57 -11.99 -4.66
C GLU A 118 12.68 -11.61 -3.70
N ALA A 119 12.51 -10.55 -2.91
CA ALA A 119 13.50 -10.05 -1.97
C ALA A 119 13.58 -10.91 -0.69
N GLN A 120 13.84 -12.21 -0.84
CA GLN A 120 14.04 -13.12 0.30
C GLN A 120 15.50 -13.06 0.80
N PRO A 121 15.74 -13.17 2.12
CA PRO A 121 14.77 -13.35 3.19
C PRO A 121 14.14 -12.04 3.71
N GLN A 122 14.67 -10.87 3.31
CA GLN A 122 14.22 -9.56 3.80
C GLN A 122 14.00 -8.58 2.65
N ALA A 123 12.83 -7.95 2.65
CA ALA A 123 12.49 -6.92 1.66
C ALA A 123 13.13 -5.58 2.02
N ASN A 124 13.57 -4.84 1.00
CA ASN A 124 14.11 -3.48 1.18
C ASN A 124 13.00 -2.53 1.69
N PHE A 125 13.31 -1.77 2.75
CA PHE A 125 12.43 -0.73 3.32
C PHE A 125 11.91 0.24 2.27
N ASP A 126 12.77 0.68 1.33
CA ASP A 126 12.35 1.62 0.28
C ASP A 126 11.27 1.01 -0.62
N THR A 127 11.40 -0.27 -0.98
CA THR A 127 10.42 -0.97 -1.82
C THR A 127 9.08 -1.12 -1.09
N LEU A 128 9.11 -1.36 0.21
CA LEU A 128 7.92 -1.47 1.06
C LEU A 128 7.23 -0.11 1.21
N SER A 129 7.99 0.96 1.45
CA SER A 129 7.47 2.34 1.46
C SER A 129 6.83 2.69 0.12
N MET A 130 7.50 2.36 -0.99
CA MET A 130 6.96 2.56 -2.33
C MET A 130 5.64 1.80 -2.56
N MET A 131 5.46 0.60 -1.99
CA MET A 131 4.21 -0.15 -2.07
C MET A 131 3.09 0.60 -1.33
N LEU A 132 3.34 1.02 -0.09
CA LEU A 132 2.36 1.78 0.71
C LEU A 132 1.96 3.09 0.03
N ASP A 133 2.93 3.86 -0.46
CA ASP A 133 2.67 5.10 -1.20
C ASP A 133 1.83 4.85 -2.45
N THR A 134 2.09 3.75 -3.15
CA THR A 134 1.33 3.36 -4.35
C THR A 134 -0.11 2.98 -3.97
N ILE A 135 -0.33 2.24 -2.87
CA ILE A 135 -1.67 1.90 -2.37
C ILE A 135 -2.46 3.19 -2.10
N VAL A 136 -1.89 4.14 -1.35
CA VAL A 136 -2.53 5.42 -1.02
C VAL A 136 -2.84 6.24 -2.27
N ALA A 137 -1.88 6.31 -3.20
CA ALA A 137 -2.07 7.03 -4.46
C ALA A 137 -3.20 6.43 -5.31
N VAL A 138 -3.32 5.09 -5.36
CA VAL A 138 -4.41 4.44 -6.09
C VAL A 138 -5.75 4.69 -5.41
N GLN A 139 -5.84 4.48 -4.10
CA GLN A 139 -7.08 4.67 -3.33
C GLN A 139 -7.63 6.10 -3.44
N SER A 140 -6.76 7.10 -3.39
CA SER A 140 -7.16 8.52 -3.50
C SER A 140 -7.64 8.91 -4.91
N SER A 141 -7.10 8.27 -5.94
CA SER A 141 -7.31 8.72 -7.31
C SER A 141 -8.34 7.92 -8.10
N LEU A 142 -8.43 6.63 -7.83
CA LEU A 142 -9.28 5.71 -8.58
C LEU A 142 -10.75 6.18 -8.61
N PRO A 143 -11.35 6.70 -7.51
CA PRO A 143 -12.71 7.23 -7.56
C PRO A 143 -12.89 8.39 -8.56
N ALA A 144 -11.88 9.25 -8.69
CA ALA A 144 -11.91 10.36 -9.63
C ALA A 144 -11.83 9.87 -11.08
N LEU A 145 -10.95 8.90 -11.38
CA LEU A 145 -10.86 8.29 -12.70
C LEU A 145 -12.17 7.61 -13.12
N LEU A 146 -12.78 6.84 -12.20
CA LEU A 146 -14.06 6.18 -12.44
C LEU A 146 -15.18 7.20 -12.68
N ARG A 147 -15.18 8.32 -11.94
CA ARG A 147 -16.14 9.41 -12.17
C ARG A 147 -15.97 10.02 -13.55
N SER A 148 -14.74 10.32 -13.98
CA SER A 148 -14.50 10.86 -15.32
C SER A 148 -14.92 9.90 -16.43
N LEU A 149 -14.75 8.59 -16.25
CA LEU A 149 -15.29 7.59 -17.20
C LEU A 149 -16.82 7.66 -17.29
N GLU A 150 -17.48 7.75 -16.14
CA GLU A 150 -18.95 7.84 -16.09
C GLU A 150 -19.46 9.14 -16.70
N GLU A 151 -18.80 10.27 -16.45
CA GLU A 151 -19.12 11.57 -17.08
C GLU A 151 -19.05 11.47 -18.60
N ILE A 152 -17.98 10.87 -19.16
CA ILE A 152 -17.86 10.67 -20.61
C ILE A 152 -18.99 9.79 -21.14
N ARG A 153 -19.33 8.70 -20.44
CA ARG A 153 -20.46 7.83 -20.85
C ARG A 153 -21.79 8.59 -20.86
N GLN A 154 -22.03 9.44 -19.87
CA GLN A 154 -23.25 10.24 -19.77
C GLN A 154 -23.32 11.31 -20.86
N ASP A 155 -22.23 12.04 -21.08
CA ASP A 155 -22.14 13.09 -22.10
C ASP A 155 -22.45 12.56 -23.50
N TRP A 156 -22.00 11.33 -23.78
CA TRP A 156 -22.17 10.68 -25.09
C TRP A 156 -23.29 9.63 -25.13
N ARG A 157 -24.04 9.46 -24.03
CA ARG A 157 -25.16 8.52 -23.88
C ARG A 157 -24.82 7.05 -24.21
N LEU A 158 -23.71 6.54 -23.66
CA LEU A 158 -23.12 5.20 -23.91
C LEU A 158 -23.38 4.15 -22.81
#